data_AF-A0A8H7J0U7-F1
#
_entry.id   AF-A0A8H7J0U7-F1
#
_cell.length_a   1.000
_cell.length_b   1.000
_cell.length_c   1.000
_cell.angle_alpha   90.00
_cell.angle_beta   90.00
_cell.angle_gamma   90.00
#
_symmetry.space_group_name_H-M   'P 1'
#
loop_
_entity.id
_entity.type
_entity.pdbx_description
1 polymer ?
#
loop_
_entity_poly.entity_id
_entity_poly.type
_entity_poly.pdbx_seq_one_letter_code
_entity_poly.pdbx_strand_id
1 'polypeptide(L)'
;MATFAPPVHRDKFLYSSILYADAGNDNHHPRASVAELTALLRPEVVNSKAKKIKTQTKTQCPEGDGEVKDWPWHFWTAQLLHYGLTATKDKNAAKVRLLSALNGEKLEVPGWIQRLEGELKKEWEAENRKLKKAAKGDGVPKLGKSGELDGSKNVSTKKASANTVAVSGKAKSTTSKRKRDGVSPLESSKKAKVKNASKDMVSSPLTKKNSAKPPASQKPPSPEEPWPASYRKAVAHDAWKFYDVDHLAHTRPPNAPHPRPYRVSCPDAEMEWEQKTIPEFYLAFSATEDEWWSRFKWGAFEGILILQRQPKRVNKAIGVPFKWRANYAFGNEDGDGEGKIFFDSASTIRGEFHNFFREKPCHFRAEAIQSAPQPPQISQGTPVLDQMRIEWSQMPTTMHDAPTKKSARVKKENNSQTLSSPPLRNLTST
;
A
#
# COMPACT_ATOMS: atom_id res chain seq x y z
N MET A 1 6.07 -35.43 17.28
CA MET A 1 6.57 -34.96 15.96
C MET A 1 7.24 -33.60 16.17
N ALA A 2 8.14 -33.16 15.28
CA ALA A 2 8.73 -31.83 15.39
C ALA A 2 7.74 -30.76 14.91
N THR A 3 7.25 -29.91 15.81
CA THR A 3 6.37 -28.79 15.49
C THR A 3 7.19 -27.68 14.80
N PHE A 4 6.97 -27.50 13.51
CA PHE A 4 7.48 -26.35 12.77
C PHE A 4 6.71 -25.08 13.15
N ALA A 5 7.29 -23.92 12.84
CA ALA A 5 6.56 -22.66 12.89
C ALA A 5 5.35 -22.66 11.93
N PRO A 6 4.25 -21.96 12.27
CA PRO A 6 3.13 -21.78 11.36
C PRO A 6 3.58 -21.09 10.06
N PRO A 7 2.83 -21.22 8.96
CA PRO A 7 3.11 -20.49 7.73
C PRO A 7 3.10 -18.97 7.97
N VAL A 8 4.01 -18.26 7.31
CA VAL A 8 4.02 -16.78 7.32
C VAL A 8 3.32 -16.29 6.06
N HIS A 9 2.32 -15.42 6.22
CA HIS A 9 1.51 -14.88 5.13
C HIS A 9 1.88 -13.41 4.88
N ARG A 10 1.93 -13.00 3.60
CA ARG A 10 2.02 -11.59 3.20
C ARG A 10 1.43 -11.39 1.82
N ASP A 11 0.54 -10.42 1.69
CA ASP A 11 -0.22 -10.12 0.48
C ASP A 11 -0.92 -11.39 -0.07
N LYS A 12 -0.53 -11.86 -1.26
CA LYS A 12 -1.07 -13.08 -1.92
C LYS A 12 -0.08 -14.25 -1.87
N PHE A 13 0.82 -14.26 -0.90
CA PHE A 13 1.86 -15.27 -0.76
C PHE A 13 1.92 -15.85 0.67
N LEU A 14 2.21 -17.16 0.73
CA LEU A 14 2.34 -17.94 1.95
C LEU A 14 3.69 -18.67 1.90
N TYR A 15 4.48 -18.59 2.97
CA TYR A 15 5.72 -19.34 3.09
C TYR A 15 5.64 -20.42 4.17
N SER A 16 5.79 -21.67 3.74
CA SER A 16 5.84 -22.86 4.60
C SER A 16 6.91 -23.80 4.06
N SER A 17 8.19 -23.45 4.30
CA SER A 17 9.42 -23.98 3.68
C SER A 17 9.57 -23.77 2.16
N ILE A 18 8.45 -23.71 1.43
CA ILE A 18 8.34 -23.35 0.02
C ILE A 18 7.45 -22.09 -0.08
N LEU A 19 7.67 -21.25 -1.09
CA LEU A 19 6.77 -20.14 -1.41
C LEU A 19 5.56 -20.65 -2.20
N TYR A 20 4.38 -20.43 -1.64
CA TYR A 20 3.09 -20.64 -2.29
C TYR A 20 2.48 -19.28 -2.66
N ALA A 21 1.76 -19.22 -3.78
CA ALA A 21 0.88 -18.11 -4.11
C ALA A 21 -0.57 -18.54 -3.86
N ASP A 22 -1.38 -17.66 -3.29
CA ASP A 22 -2.82 -17.85 -3.13
C ASP A 22 -3.56 -17.33 -4.36
N ALA A 23 -4.37 -18.20 -4.97
CA ALA A 23 -5.26 -17.87 -6.08
C ALA A 23 -6.66 -17.41 -5.63
N GLY A 24 -6.92 -17.40 -4.32
CA GLY A 24 -8.20 -17.14 -3.67
C GLY A 24 -8.83 -18.43 -3.13
N ASN A 25 -9.71 -18.28 -2.13
CA ASN A 25 -10.39 -19.38 -1.44
C ASN A 25 -9.40 -20.42 -0.84
N ASP A 26 -8.30 -19.93 -0.27
CA ASP A 26 -7.22 -20.72 0.36
C ASP A 26 -6.51 -21.72 -0.58
N ASN A 27 -6.55 -21.49 -1.90
CA ASN A 27 -5.94 -22.35 -2.91
C ASN A 27 -4.47 -21.99 -3.16
N HIS A 28 -3.64 -22.46 -2.23
CA HIS A 28 -2.20 -22.22 -2.19
C HIS A 28 -1.41 -23.17 -3.11
N HIS A 29 -0.66 -22.65 -4.09
CA HIS A 29 0.17 -23.47 -4.98
C HIS A 29 1.64 -23.05 -5.03
N PRO A 30 2.59 -24.00 -5.03
CA PRO A 30 4.01 -23.71 -5.18
C PRO A 30 4.33 -23.28 -6.62
N ARG A 31 5.44 -22.55 -6.79
CA ARG A 31 5.97 -22.17 -8.10
C ARG A 31 6.42 -23.40 -8.88
N ALA A 32 5.77 -23.67 -10.01
CA ALA A 32 6.22 -24.67 -10.98
C ALA A 32 7.44 -24.14 -11.74
N SER A 33 8.32 -25.04 -12.18
CA SER A 33 9.46 -24.68 -13.02
C SER A 33 9.06 -24.41 -14.48
N VAL A 34 9.91 -23.68 -15.19
CA VAL A 34 9.77 -23.41 -16.64
C VAL A 34 9.69 -24.71 -17.44
N ALA A 35 10.42 -25.76 -17.03
CA ALA A 35 10.40 -27.07 -17.67
C ALA A 35 9.05 -27.81 -17.47
N GLU A 36 8.52 -27.81 -16.24
CA GLU A 36 7.21 -28.41 -15.93
C GLU A 36 6.09 -27.66 -16.67
N LEU A 37 6.10 -26.32 -16.66
CA LEU A 37 5.15 -25.51 -17.41
C LEU A 37 5.22 -25.77 -18.91
N THR A 38 6.42 -25.94 -19.46
CA THR A 38 6.61 -26.31 -20.88
C THR A 38 6.04 -27.70 -21.17
N ALA A 39 6.26 -28.69 -20.30
CA ALA A 39 5.72 -30.03 -20.47
C ALA A 39 4.18 -30.06 -20.39
N LEU A 40 3.59 -29.29 -19.46
CA LEU A 40 2.14 -29.21 -19.26
C LEU A 40 1.41 -28.39 -20.35
N LEU A 41 2.09 -27.40 -20.95
CA LEU A 41 1.51 -26.54 -22.01
C LEU A 41 1.85 -27.01 -23.43
N ARG A 42 2.87 -27.86 -23.63
CA ARG A 42 3.29 -28.41 -24.93
C ARG A 42 3.47 -29.95 -24.90
N PRO A 43 2.44 -30.74 -24.53
CA PRO A 43 2.56 -32.21 -24.40
C PRO A 43 2.96 -32.92 -25.71
N GLU A 44 2.59 -32.34 -26.84
CA GLU A 44 2.82 -32.81 -28.22
C GLU A 44 4.32 -33.04 -28.53
N VAL A 45 5.19 -32.15 -28.04
CA VAL A 45 6.65 -32.19 -28.25
C VAL A 45 7.32 -33.33 -27.48
N VAL A 46 6.76 -33.72 -26.33
CA VAL A 46 7.32 -34.77 -25.45
C VAL A 46 6.90 -36.16 -25.93
N ASN A 47 5.61 -36.33 -26.24
CA ASN A 47 5.05 -37.62 -26.69
C ASN A 47 5.70 -38.12 -27.99
N SER A 48 6.06 -37.20 -28.89
CA SER A 48 6.79 -37.49 -30.14
C SER A 48 8.18 -38.10 -29.93
N LYS A 49 8.82 -37.90 -28.77
CA LYS A 49 10.12 -38.52 -28.42
C LYS A 49 10.00 -39.68 -27.43
N ALA A 50 8.99 -39.67 -26.56
CA ALA A 50 8.76 -40.70 -25.54
C ALA A 50 8.55 -42.11 -26.12
N LYS A 51 8.03 -42.24 -27.35
CA LYS A 51 7.74 -43.53 -28.01
C LYS A 51 8.98 -44.39 -28.32
N LYS A 52 10.21 -43.93 -28.05
CA LYS A 52 11.46 -44.69 -28.35
C LYS A 52 12.40 -44.94 -27.15
N ILE A 53 12.07 -44.50 -25.93
CA ILE A 53 12.88 -44.77 -24.72
C ILE A 53 11.96 -45.29 -23.61
N LYS A 54 11.78 -46.61 -23.53
CA LYS A 54 10.97 -47.28 -22.51
C LYS A 54 11.81 -48.20 -21.61
N THR A 55 12.97 -47.71 -21.18
CA THR A 55 13.95 -48.49 -20.40
C THR A 55 14.52 -47.70 -19.22
N GLN A 56 14.14 -48.10 -18.00
CA GLN A 56 14.88 -47.95 -16.75
C GLN A 56 15.27 -46.54 -16.23
N THR A 57 14.28 -45.78 -15.73
CA THR A 57 14.47 -44.96 -14.50
C THR A 57 13.22 -45.04 -13.62
N LYS A 58 13.12 -46.08 -12.77
CA LYS A 58 11.92 -46.34 -11.93
C LYS A 58 12.02 -45.65 -10.55
N THR A 59 11.81 -44.34 -10.51
CA THR A 59 11.51 -43.63 -9.25
C THR A 59 9.99 -43.67 -8.99
N GLN A 60 9.59 -43.87 -7.73
CA GLN A 60 8.22 -44.29 -7.39
C GLN A 60 7.20 -43.14 -7.39
N CYS A 61 6.16 -43.28 -8.21
CA CYS A 61 4.79 -42.83 -7.93
C CYS A 61 3.85 -44.02 -8.23
N PRO A 62 2.72 -44.18 -7.52
CA PRO A 62 1.84 -45.34 -7.67
C PRO A 62 1.05 -45.34 -8.99
N GLU A 63 0.63 -46.53 -9.40
CA GLU A 63 -0.09 -46.77 -10.65
C GLU A 63 -1.55 -46.28 -10.59
N GLY A 64 -1.98 -45.66 -11.68
CA GLY A 64 -3.32 -45.14 -11.95
C GLY A 64 -3.31 -44.57 -13.37
N ASP A 65 -4.38 -44.79 -14.13
CA ASP A 65 -4.31 -44.70 -15.59
C ASP A 65 -3.98 -43.31 -16.14
N GLY A 66 -3.31 -43.30 -17.29
CA GLY A 66 -2.53 -42.18 -17.83
C GLY A 66 -3.30 -40.98 -18.38
N GLU A 67 -4.43 -40.59 -17.77
CA GLU A 67 -4.99 -39.26 -18.00
C GLU A 67 -3.98 -38.19 -17.53
N VAL A 68 -3.71 -37.20 -18.39
CA VAL A 68 -2.89 -36.04 -18.02
C VAL A 68 -3.71 -35.18 -17.08
N LYS A 69 -3.62 -35.46 -15.77
CA LYS A 69 -4.40 -34.87 -14.68
C LYS A 69 -4.50 -33.35 -14.83
N ASP A 70 -5.62 -32.88 -15.39
CA ASP A 70 -5.69 -31.54 -15.99
C ASP A 70 -5.89 -30.46 -14.92
N TRP A 71 -4.75 -29.94 -14.43
CA TRP A 71 -4.63 -29.04 -13.29
C TRP A 71 -5.77 -28.01 -13.17
N PRO A 72 -6.33 -27.82 -11.97
CA PRO A 72 -7.49 -26.94 -11.75
C PRO A 72 -7.14 -25.48 -12.04
N TRP A 73 -8.17 -24.65 -12.29
CA TRP A 73 -7.98 -23.27 -12.76
C TRP A 73 -7.06 -22.45 -11.84
N HIS A 74 -7.24 -22.59 -10.51
CA HIS A 74 -6.50 -21.85 -9.49
C HIS A 74 -4.99 -22.14 -9.48
N PHE A 75 -4.56 -23.35 -9.89
CA PHE A 75 -3.13 -23.63 -10.10
C PHE A 75 -2.53 -22.68 -11.15
N TRP A 76 -3.19 -22.52 -12.29
CA TRP A 76 -2.73 -21.64 -13.37
C TRP A 76 -2.73 -20.16 -12.95
N THR A 77 -3.74 -19.74 -12.18
CA THR A 77 -3.79 -18.39 -11.58
C THR A 77 -2.63 -18.14 -10.62
N ALA A 78 -2.28 -19.11 -9.77
CA ALA A 78 -1.13 -19.01 -8.87
C ALA A 78 0.21 -18.95 -9.62
N GLN A 79 0.36 -19.67 -10.74
CA GLN A 79 1.57 -19.55 -11.57
C GLN A 79 1.70 -18.15 -12.20
N LEU A 80 0.60 -17.53 -12.66
CA LEU A 80 0.64 -16.13 -13.13
C LEU A 80 1.18 -15.18 -12.04
N LEU A 81 0.73 -15.35 -10.78
CA LEU A 81 1.20 -14.55 -9.64
C LEU A 81 2.70 -14.76 -9.37
N HIS A 82 3.20 -16.01 -9.36
CA HIS A 82 4.63 -16.31 -9.18
C HIS A 82 5.55 -15.69 -10.24
N TYR A 83 5.03 -15.43 -11.44
CA TYR A 83 5.76 -14.77 -12.54
C TYR A 83 5.38 -13.29 -12.74
N GLY A 84 4.59 -12.70 -11.83
CA GLY A 84 4.16 -11.29 -11.91
C GLY A 84 3.29 -10.95 -13.11
N LEU A 85 2.66 -11.96 -13.74
CA LEU A 85 1.72 -11.78 -14.83
C LEU A 85 0.33 -11.44 -14.28
N THR A 86 -0.45 -10.66 -15.02
CA THR A 86 -1.82 -10.32 -14.63
C THR A 86 -2.65 -11.58 -14.41
N ALA A 87 -3.16 -11.77 -13.19
CA ALA A 87 -4.00 -12.90 -12.84
C ALA A 87 -5.30 -12.94 -13.67
N THR A 88 -5.91 -14.12 -13.76
CA THR A 88 -7.28 -14.33 -14.24
C THR A 88 -7.84 -15.61 -13.63
N LYS A 89 -9.17 -15.72 -13.54
CA LYS A 89 -9.87 -16.94 -13.14
C LYS A 89 -10.05 -17.92 -14.32
N ASP A 90 -9.95 -17.44 -15.56
CA ASP A 90 -10.16 -18.25 -16.75
C ASP A 90 -8.96 -19.16 -17.04
N LYS A 91 -9.13 -20.47 -16.80
CA LYS A 91 -8.11 -21.52 -17.03
C LYS A 91 -7.43 -21.39 -18.39
N ASN A 92 -8.20 -21.16 -19.45
CA ASN A 92 -7.69 -21.06 -20.82
C ASN A 92 -6.90 -19.76 -21.07
N ALA A 93 -7.39 -18.62 -20.57
CA ALA A 93 -6.64 -17.36 -20.69
C ALA A 93 -5.34 -17.39 -19.86
N ALA A 94 -5.34 -18.08 -18.71
CA ALA A 94 -4.14 -18.30 -17.92
C ALA A 94 -3.11 -19.18 -18.66
N LYS A 95 -3.54 -20.33 -19.22
CA LYS A 95 -2.70 -21.19 -20.06
C LYS A 95 -2.11 -20.40 -21.25
N VAL A 96 -2.90 -19.57 -21.94
CA VAL A 96 -2.44 -18.73 -23.07
C VAL A 96 -1.45 -17.64 -22.63
N ARG A 97 -1.69 -16.95 -21.50
CA ARG A 97 -0.75 -15.94 -20.97
C ARG A 97 0.60 -16.55 -20.61
N LEU A 98 0.61 -17.71 -19.95
CA LEU A 98 1.84 -18.44 -19.61
C LEU A 98 2.56 -18.95 -20.88
N LEU A 99 1.84 -19.51 -21.85
CA LEU A 99 2.42 -19.95 -23.12
C LEU A 99 3.02 -18.78 -23.93
N SER A 100 2.36 -17.61 -23.93
CA SER A 100 2.89 -16.40 -24.56
C SER A 100 4.19 -15.93 -23.90
N ALA A 101 4.24 -15.91 -22.56
CA ALA A 101 5.44 -15.55 -21.81
C ALA A 101 6.60 -16.57 -21.99
N LEU A 102 6.29 -17.87 -22.09
CA LEU A 102 7.26 -18.91 -22.46
C LEU A 102 7.79 -18.74 -23.89
N ASN A 103 6.91 -18.42 -24.84
CA ASN A 103 7.29 -18.25 -26.26
C ASN A 103 8.19 -17.02 -26.49
N GLY A 104 8.03 -15.96 -25.67
CA GLY A 104 8.87 -14.77 -25.71
C GLY A 104 10.08 -14.80 -24.76
N GLU A 105 10.43 -15.97 -24.21
CA GLU A 105 11.52 -16.20 -23.24
C GLU A 105 11.50 -15.31 -21.97
N LYS A 106 10.41 -14.57 -21.75
CA LYS A 106 10.26 -13.54 -20.71
C LYS A 106 9.74 -14.09 -19.37
N LEU A 107 9.75 -15.40 -19.18
CA LEU A 107 9.21 -16.07 -17.99
C LEU A 107 10.23 -16.11 -16.83
N GLU A 108 10.74 -14.94 -16.45
CA GLU A 108 11.57 -14.75 -15.25
C GLU A 108 10.71 -14.41 -14.03
N VAL A 109 11.17 -14.78 -12.82
CA VAL A 109 10.51 -14.40 -11.56
C VAL A 109 10.88 -12.95 -11.21
N PRO A 110 9.91 -12.01 -11.11
CA PRO A 110 10.18 -10.61 -10.78
C PRO A 110 11.01 -10.43 -9.51
N GLY A 111 11.99 -9.53 -9.55
CA GLY A 111 12.91 -9.27 -8.43
C GLY A 111 12.24 -8.80 -7.12
N TRP A 112 10.98 -8.33 -7.16
CA TRP A 112 10.21 -8.03 -5.94
C TRP A 112 9.68 -9.30 -5.26
N ILE A 113 9.26 -10.31 -6.02
CA ILE A 113 8.85 -11.63 -5.50
C ILE A 113 10.07 -12.33 -4.87
N GLN A 114 11.23 -12.25 -5.50
CA GLN A 114 12.48 -12.82 -4.95
C GLN A 114 12.87 -12.18 -3.60
N ARG A 115 12.62 -10.88 -3.40
CA ARG A 115 12.83 -10.20 -2.11
C ARG A 115 11.81 -10.65 -1.06
N LEU A 116 10.54 -10.72 -1.44
CA LEU A 116 9.45 -11.17 -0.57
C LEU A 116 9.64 -12.64 -0.13
N GLU A 117 10.11 -13.52 -1.02
CA GLU A 117 10.51 -14.90 -0.70
C GLU A 117 11.65 -14.94 0.33
N GLY A 118 12.62 -14.02 0.23
CA GLY A 118 13.70 -13.87 1.21
C GLY A 118 13.27 -13.30 2.57
N GLU A 119 12.34 -12.34 2.58
CA GLU A 119 11.75 -11.77 3.81
C GLU A 119 10.93 -12.82 4.57
N LEU A 120 9.96 -13.45 3.90
CA LEU A 120 9.10 -14.49 4.49
C LEU A 120 9.92 -15.68 5.02
N LYS A 121 10.93 -16.12 4.27
CA LYS A 121 11.84 -17.19 4.72
C LYS A 121 12.58 -16.82 6.00
N LYS A 122 13.11 -15.59 6.09
CA LYS A 122 13.83 -15.08 7.25
C LYS A 122 12.92 -14.98 8.49
N GLU A 123 11.67 -14.60 8.30
CA GLU A 123 10.66 -14.56 9.37
C GLU A 123 10.32 -15.97 9.85
N TRP A 124 10.00 -16.90 8.95
CA TRP A 124 9.69 -18.31 9.28
C TRP A 124 10.89 -19.05 9.94
N GLU A 125 12.12 -18.78 9.52
CA GLU A 125 13.34 -19.29 10.18
C GLU A 125 13.52 -18.68 11.58
N ALA A 126 13.22 -17.39 11.77
CA ALA A 126 13.26 -16.75 13.08
C ALA A 126 12.21 -17.32 14.03
N GLU A 127 10.99 -17.57 13.56
CA GLU A 127 9.90 -18.23 14.30
C GLU A 127 10.29 -19.65 14.72
N ASN A 128 10.78 -20.46 13.78
CA ASN A 128 11.32 -21.80 14.07
C ASN A 128 12.44 -21.75 15.13
N ARG A 129 13.25 -20.68 15.14
CA ARG A 129 14.30 -20.46 16.15
C ARG A 129 13.74 -19.99 17.51
N LYS A 130 12.62 -19.28 17.56
CA LYS A 130 11.88 -18.97 18.81
C LYS A 130 11.34 -20.28 19.42
N LEU A 131 10.60 -21.07 18.63
CA LEU A 131 9.99 -22.33 19.09
C LEU A 131 11.05 -23.34 19.57
N LYS A 132 12.17 -23.50 18.84
CA LYS A 132 13.30 -24.36 19.24
C LYS A 132 14.07 -23.86 20.47
N LYS A 133 13.85 -22.62 20.94
CA LYS A 133 14.31 -22.13 22.26
C LYS A 133 13.29 -22.41 23.34
N ALA A 134 12.00 -22.12 23.10
CA ALA A 134 10.92 -22.37 24.06
C ALA A 134 10.87 -23.86 24.45
N ALA A 135 10.88 -24.77 23.47
CA ALA A 135 10.93 -26.22 23.68
C ALA A 135 12.23 -26.76 24.32
N LYS A 136 13.15 -25.89 24.73
CA LYS A 136 14.33 -26.19 25.55
C LYS A 136 14.40 -25.39 26.86
N GLY A 137 13.44 -24.48 27.10
CA GLY A 137 13.38 -23.61 28.27
C GLY A 137 12.77 -24.30 29.49
N ASP A 138 11.67 -25.04 29.31
CA ASP A 138 10.96 -25.75 30.38
C ASP A 138 11.66 -27.05 30.85
N GLY A 139 12.96 -27.18 30.58
CA GLY A 139 13.81 -28.24 31.12
C GLY A 139 14.14 -27.97 32.59
N VAL A 140 13.25 -28.43 33.47
CA VAL A 140 13.36 -28.60 34.95
C VAL A 140 14.68 -28.09 35.58
N PRO A 141 14.65 -27.17 36.57
CA PRO A 141 15.85 -26.69 37.22
C PRO A 141 16.64 -27.85 37.85
N LYS A 142 17.80 -28.16 37.27
CA LYS A 142 18.66 -29.26 37.71
C LYS A 142 19.24 -28.93 39.08
N LEU A 143 18.60 -29.46 40.13
CA LEU A 143 19.02 -29.31 41.52
C LEU A 143 20.50 -29.67 41.66
N GLY A 144 21.24 -28.81 42.36
CA GLY A 144 22.70 -28.83 42.32
C GLY A 144 23.32 -30.07 42.98
N LYS A 145 24.51 -30.46 42.49
CA LYS A 145 25.45 -31.28 43.25
C LYS A 145 26.85 -30.67 43.11
N SER A 146 27.34 -30.12 44.22
CA SER A 146 28.71 -29.63 44.42
C SER A 146 29.64 -30.77 44.85
N GLY A 147 30.96 -30.49 44.89
CA GLY A 147 32.02 -31.48 45.12
C GLY A 147 32.61 -31.98 43.80
N GLU A 148 33.86 -31.74 43.35
CA GLU A 148 35.09 -31.07 43.83
C GLU A 148 36.28 -32.04 43.83
N LEU A 149 37.34 -31.70 43.08
CA LEU A 149 38.65 -32.39 42.97
C LEU A 149 38.58 -33.85 42.42
N ASP A 150 39.63 -34.47 41.87
CA ASP A 150 41.01 -34.03 41.56
C ASP A 150 41.50 -34.68 40.22
N GLY A 151 42.66 -34.25 39.71
CA GLY A 151 43.72 -35.23 39.38
C GLY A 151 43.78 -35.94 38.01
N SER A 152 44.71 -35.45 37.19
CA SER A 152 45.75 -36.27 36.51
C SER A 152 45.50 -36.98 35.16
N LYS A 153 46.52 -36.85 34.29
CA LYS A 153 46.97 -37.71 33.15
C LYS A 153 45.92 -38.15 32.10
N ASN A 154 46.01 -37.68 30.85
CA ASN A 154 47.04 -37.99 29.83
C ASN A 154 47.10 -39.47 29.40
N VAL A 155 46.53 -39.79 28.23
CA VAL A 155 47.02 -40.80 27.26
C VAL A 155 46.45 -40.50 25.88
N SER A 156 47.17 -40.87 24.81
CA SER A 156 46.82 -40.56 23.42
C SER A 156 46.65 -41.81 22.55
N THR A 157 45.49 -41.95 21.89
CA THR A 157 45.25 -42.83 20.72
C THR A 157 44.15 -42.17 19.87
N LYS A 158 44.33 -41.81 18.59
CA LYS A 158 44.77 -42.56 17.38
C LYS A 158 43.86 -43.73 16.96
N LYS A 159 42.71 -43.39 16.35
CA LYS A 159 42.13 -44.00 15.14
C LYS A 159 41.11 -42.98 14.58
N ALA A 160 41.13 -42.48 13.33
CA ALA A 160 41.63 -42.94 12.03
C ALA A 160 40.68 -43.88 11.25
N SER A 161 39.62 -43.29 10.68
CA SER A 161 39.08 -43.58 9.34
C SER A 161 38.30 -42.33 8.92
N ALA A 162 38.74 -41.48 7.99
CA ALA A 162 39.05 -41.73 6.57
C ALA A 162 37.80 -42.08 5.75
N ASN A 163 37.20 -41.05 5.14
CA ASN A 163 37.11 -41.01 3.68
C ASN A 163 37.14 -39.54 3.19
N THR A 164 37.73 -39.29 2.03
CA THR A 164 38.02 -37.92 1.52
C THR A 164 37.78 -37.82 0.03
N VAL A 165 37.03 -36.79 -0.38
CA VAL A 165 37.20 -36.14 -1.69
C VAL A 165 37.21 -34.63 -1.43
N ALA A 166 38.11 -33.90 -2.08
CA ALA A 166 38.35 -32.49 -1.80
C ALA A 166 38.38 -31.64 -3.08
N VAL A 167 37.94 -30.39 -2.97
CA VAL A 167 38.30 -29.30 -3.88
C VAL A 167 38.66 -28.09 -3.00
N SER A 168 39.77 -27.42 -3.32
CA SER A 168 40.26 -26.26 -2.57
C SER A 168 39.54 -24.97 -3.01
N GLY A 169 39.27 -24.05 -2.08
CA GLY A 169 40.10 -22.85 -1.93
C GLY A 169 39.27 -21.60 -2.28
N LYS A 170 39.58 -20.38 -1.81
CA LYS A 170 40.75 -19.89 -1.10
C LYS A 170 40.30 -18.77 -0.13
N ALA A 171 40.82 -18.74 1.09
CA ALA A 171 40.39 -17.77 2.11
C ALA A 171 41.18 -16.45 2.07
N LYS A 172 40.59 -15.37 2.59
CA LYS A 172 41.36 -14.31 3.24
C LYS A 172 40.57 -13.70 4.41
N SER A 173 41.15 -13.77 5.60
CA SER A 173 40.62 -13.24 6.85
C SER A 173 41.47 -12.09 7.37
N THR A 174 40.87 -11.13 8.06
CA THR A 174 41.55 -10.42 9.15
C THR A 174 40.57 -10.09 10.28
N THR A 175 41.09 -10.17 11.50
CA THR A 175 40.34 -10.06 12.75
C THR A 175 40.53 -8.66 13.35
N SER A 176 39.53 -8.13 14.04
CA SER A 176 39.78 -7.32 15.24
C SER A 176 38.59 -7.29 16.18
N LYS A 177 38.90 -7.23 17.48
CA LYS A 177 37.98 -7.43 18.61
C LYS A 177 38.45 -6.54 19.75
N ARG A 178 37.64 -5.56 20.18
CA ARG A 178 37.87 -4.85 21.43
C ARG A 178 36.57 -4.57 22.17
N LYS A 179 36.63 -4.75 23.49
CA LYS A 179 35.57 -4.54 24.48
C LYS A 179 36.09 -3.47 25.44
N ARG A 180 35.24 -2.53 25.86
CA ARG A 180 35.44 -1.82 27.12
C ARG A 180 34.09 -1.28 27.62
N ASP A 181 33.86 -1.47 28.90
CA ASP A 181 32.71 -1.01 29.68
C ASP A 181 33.17 0.23 30.48
N GLY A 182 32.26 1.14 30.89
CA GLY A 182 32.62 2.12 31.95
C GLY A 182 31.87 3.46 32.05
N VAL A 183 30.94 3.53 33.02
CA VAL A 183 30.70 4.67 33.96
C VAL A 183 30.00 5.96 33.44
N SER A 184 29.30 6.63 34.38
CA SER A 184 28.45 7.84 34.29
C SER A 184 29.24 9.08 34.85
N PRO A 185 28.71 10.21 35.41
CA PRO A 185 27.31 10.65 35.71
C PRO A 185 26.96 12.16 35.42
N LEU A 186 25.68 12.54 35.64
CA LEU A 186 25.15 13.89 36.04
C LEU A 186 25.48 15.13 35.14
N GLU A 187 24.96 16.37 35.29
CA GLU A 187 23.63 16.99 35.57
C GLU A 187 23.63 18.37 34.77
N SER A 188 22.76 19.38 34.82
CA SER A 188 21.64 19.72 35.71
C SER A 188 20.56 20.63 35.10
N SER A 189 19.34 20.58 35.66
CA SER A 189 18.35 21.69 35.67
C SER A 189 17.76 22.17 34.31
N LYS A 190 16.74 23.05 34.20
CA LYS A 190 15.93 23.80 35.18
C LYS A 190 14.50 24.07 34.63
N LYS A 191 13.49 24.18 35.50
CA LYS A 191 12.13 24.63 35.13
C LYS A 191 12.08 26.16 34.96
N ALA A 192 11.25 26.65 34.04
CA ALA A 192 10.61 27.96 34.15
C ALA A 192 9.15 27.86 33.67
N LYS A 193 8.19 28.33 34.48
CA LYS A 193 6.76 28.34 34.17
C LYS A 193 6.16 29.59 34.82
N VAL A 194 5.77 30.57 34.01
CA VAL A 194 5.08 31.77 34.48
C VAL A 194 3.78 31.92 33.71
N LYS A 195 2.66 31.92 34.44
CA LYS A 195 1.40 32.49 33.96
C LYS A 195 1.41 33.98 34.28
N ASN A 196 0.70 34.80 33.51
CA ASN A 196 -0.25 35.71 34.12
C ASN A 196 -1.36 36.10 33.13
N ALA A 197 -2.45 36.62 33.68
CA ALA A 197 -3.65 37.09 32.99
C ALA A 197 -4.17 38.36 33.70
N SER A 198 -5.31 38.90 33.25
CA SER A 198 -5.97 40.15 33.69
C SER A 198 -5.48 41.42 32.95
N LYS A 199 -6.32 42.41 32.63
CA LYS A 199 -7.80 42.46 32.47
C LYS A 199 -8.20 43.76 31.73
N ASP A 200 -9.29 43.69 30.98
CA ASP A 200 -10.36 44.69 30.74
C ASP A 200 -10.12 46.21 30.44
N MET A 201 -11.06 46.71 29.63
CA MET A 201 -11.59 48.10 29.51
C MET A 201 -10.90 49.19 28.65
N VAL A 202 -11.46 49.33 27.43
CA VAL A 202 -12.19 50.53 26.93
C VAL A 202 -11.57 51.93 27.15
N SER A 203 -11.17 52.57 26.04
CA SER A 203 -11.79 53.84 25.58
C SER A 203 -11.29 54.28 24.19
N SER A 204 -12.05 55.18 23.57
CA SER A 204 -11.76 55.94 22.34
C SER A 204 -12.40 57.33 22.51
N PRO A 205 -12.23 58.33 21.62
CA PRO A 205 -11.32 58.44 20.46
C PRO A 205 -10.44 59.70 20.51
N LEU A 206 -9.51 59.90 19.55
CA LEU A 206 -9.57 61.04 18.61
C LEU A 206 -8.52 60.98 17.48
N THR A 207 -8.86 61.67 16.41
CA THR A 207 -8.10 61.93 15.17
C THR A 207 -6.61 62.24 15.31
N LYS A 208 -5.80 61.66 14.40
CA LYS A 208 -4.79 62.47 13.69
C LYS A 208 -4.61 62.04 12.22
N LYS A 209 -4.56 63.05 11.36
CA LYS A 209 -4.56 62.99 9.89
C LYS A 209 -3.15 62.72 9.37
N ASN A 210 -2.95 61.68 8.55
CA ASN A 210 -1.73 61.49 7.77
C ASN A 210 -2.10 60.92 6.40
N SER A 211 -1.68 61.58 5.32
CA SER A 211 -1.96 61.20 3.94
C SER A 211 -0.84 60.34 3.37
N ALA A 212 -1.14 59.09 3.03
CA ALA A 212 -0.20 58.20 2.36
C ALA A 212 -0.89 57.44 1.21
N LYS A 213 -0.42 57.73 -0.02
CA LYS A 213 -0.32 56.86 -1.21
C LYS A 213 -1.45 55.85 -1.47
N PRO A 214 -2.21 55.96 -2.58
CA PRO A 214 -3.27 54.99 -2.89
C PRO A 214 -2.68 53.57 -3.01
N PRO A 215 -3.33 52.54 -2.43
CA PRO A 215 -2.90 51.16 -2.62
C PRO A 215 -3.06 50.76 -4.09
N ALA A 216 -2.18 49.88 -4.57
CA ALA A 216 -2.25 49.38 -5.94
C ALA A 216 -3.62 48.71 -6.17
N SER A 217 -4.28 49.06 -7.28
CA SER A 217 -5.61 48.56 -7.61
C SER A 217 -5.61 47.03 -7.63
N GLN A 218 -6.29 46.42 -6.66
CA GLN A 218 -6.50 44.98 -6.67
C GLN A 218 -7.37 44.67 -7.87
N LYS A 219 -6.78 43.96 -8.84
CA LYS A 219 -7.50 43.45 -10.01
C LYS A 219 -8.75 42.72 -9.49
N PRO A 220 -9.97 43.09 -9.93
CA PRO A 220 -11.19 42.49 -9.41
C PRO A 220 -11.11 40.96 -9.58
N PRO A 221 -11.69 40.18 -8.66
CA PRO A 221 -11.71 38.72 -8.80
C PRO A 221 -12.26 38.39 -10.19
N SER A 222 -11.56 37.50 -10.91
CA SER A 222 -12.02 37.08 -12.24
C SER A 222 -13.44 36.54 -12.11
N PRO A 223 -14.35 36.83 -13.07
CA PRO A 223 -15.69 36.27 -13.05
C PRO A 223 -15.60 34.75 -12.82
N GLU A 224 -16.28 34.28 -11.77
CA GLU A 224 -16.22 32.90 -11.34
C GLU A 224 -16.76 32.01 -12.47
N GLU A 225 -15.89 31.19 -13.05
CA GLU A 225 -16.21 30.43 -14.27
C GLU A 225 -17.43 29.52 -14.00
N PRO A 226 -18.46 29.53 -14.85
CA PRO A 226 -19.76 28.91 -14.54
C PRO A 226 -19.63 27.39 -14.33
N TRP A 227 -19.62 27.01 -13.06
CA TRP A 227 -19.58 25.63 -12.59
C TRP A 227 -20.93 24.91 -12.77
N PRO A 228 -20.95 23.64 -13.21
CA PRO A 228 -19.82 22.84 -13.69
C PRO A 228 -19.50 23.14 -15.17
N ALA A 229 -18.25 22.90 -15.58
CA ALA A 229 -17.80 23.16 -16.95
C ALA A 229 -18.68 22.46 -18.01
N SER A 230 -19.20 23.25 -18.95
CA SER A 230 -20.36 22.89 -19.79
C SER A 230 -20.13 21.75 -20.80
N TYR A 231 -18.87 21.40 -21.09
CA TYR A 231 -18.51 20.45 -22.14
C TYR A 231 -18.71 18.96 -21.78
N ARG A 232 -19.13 18.63 -20.55
CA ARG A 232 -19.23 17.24 -20.08
C ARG A 232 -20.65 16.68 -20.15
N LYS A 233 -20.88 15.77 -21.10
CA LYS A 233 -22.02 14.83 -21.05
C LYS A 233 -21.95 14.02 -19.74
N ALA A 234 -23.03 14.02 -18.96
CA ALA A 234 -23.19 13.06 -17.87
C ALA A 234 -23.60 11.70 -18.48
N VAL A 235 -23.04 10.60 -17.99
CA VAL A 235 -23.41 9.24 -18.43
C VAL A 235 -24.19 8.50 -17.33
N ALA A 236 -23.97 8.86 -16.06
CA ALA A 236 -24.68 8.52 -14.82
C ALA A 236 -24.85 7.02 -14.48
N HIS A 237 -24.56 6.13 -15.42
CA HIS A 237 -25.15 4.80 -15.51
C HIS A 237 -24.70 3.83 -14.40
N ASP A 238 -23.48 3.97 -13.92
CA ASP A 238 -22.91 3.05 -12.93
C ASP A 238 -23.03 3.55 -11.49
N ALA A 239 -23.20 4.85 -11.26
CA ALA A 239 -23.40 5.43 -9.93
C ALA A 239 -24.63 4.85 -9.21
N TRP A 240 -25.60 4.34 -9.96
CA TRP A 240 -26.84 3.74 -9.44
C TRP A 240 -26.68 2.29 -8.95
N LYS A 241 -25.56 1.64 -9.26
CA LYS A 241 -25.24 0.28 -8.79
C LYS A 241 -24.66 0.26 -7.37
N PHE A 242 -24.44 1.44 -6.79
CA PHE A 242 -23.66 1.64 -5.56
C PHE A 242 -24.40 2.46 -4.48
N TYR A 243 -25.73 2.55 -4.54
CA TYR A 243 -26.55 3.01 -3.43
C TYR A 243 -27.61 1.97 -3.06
N ASP A 244 -27.75 1.69 -1.76
CA ASP A 244 -28.92 1.02 -1.22
C ASP A 244 -30.10 2.00 -1.20
N VAL A 245 -31.34 1.50 -1.23
CA VAL A 245 -32.52 2.35 -0.96
C VAL A 245 -32.43 2.82 0.50
N ASP A 246 -32.50 4.13 0.72
CA ASP A 246 -32.50 4.70 2.07
C ASP A 246 -33.81 4.37 2.81
N HIS A 247 -33.86 3.20 3.44
CA HIS A 247 -34.98 2.75 4.25
C HIS A 247 -35.32 3.73 5.40
N LEU A 248 -34.34 4.53 5.85
CA LEU A 248 -34.48 5.55 6.90
C LEU A 248 -34.91 6.92 6.35
N ALA A 249 -35.13 7.09 5.03
CA ALA A 249 -35.53 8.38 4.46
C ALA A 249 -36.79 8.97 5.11
N HIS A 250 -37.69 8.11 5.60
CA HIS A 250 -38.94 8.50 6.26
C HIS A 250 -38.77 8.94 7.74
N THR A 251 -37.64 8.61 8.40
CA THR A 251 -37.34 9.03 9.78
C THR A 251 -36.39 10.23 9.85
N ARG A 252 -35.71 10.56 8.74
CA ARG A 252 -34.81 11.71 8.65
C ARG A 252 -35.57 13.04 8.70
N PRO A 253 -35.02 14.09 9.33
CA PRO A 253 -35.55 15.45 9.20
C PRO A 253 -35.61 15.90 7.72
N PRO A 254 -36.64 16.64 7.27
CA PRO A 254 -36.75 17.08 5.87
C PRO A 254 -35.54 17.89 5.36
N ASN A 255 -34.84 18.57 6.28
CA ASN A 255 -33.62 19.36 6.02
C ASN A 255 -32.31 18.58 6.31
N ALA A 256 -32.36 17.26 6.38
CA ALA A 256 -31.17 16.41 6.39
C ALA A 256 -30.72 16.10 4.94
N PRO A 257 -29.41 15.99 4.66
CA PRO A 257 -28.94 15.35 3.44
C PRO A 257 -29.45 13.90 3.40
N HIS A 258 -29.78 13.41 2.21
CA HIS A 258 -30.22 12.02 2.02
C HIS A 258 -29.13 11.24 1.27
N PRO A 259 -28.93 9.94 1.54
CA PRO A 259 -28.08 9.08 0.73
C PRO A 259 -28.62 9.03 -0.71
N ARG A 260 -27.78 9.38 -1.68
CA ARG A 260 -28.12 9.44 -3.11
C ARG A 260 -26.82 9.51 -3.94
N PRO A 261 -26.87 9.25 -5.26
CA PRO A 261 -25.76 9.52 -6.17
C PRO A 261 -25.60 11.04 -6.41
N TYR A 262 -24.39 11.54 -6.19
CA TYR A 262 -23.96 12.90 -6.56
C TYR A 262 -22.96 12.84 -7.72
N ARG A 263 -23.10 13.73 -8.70
CA ARG A 263 -22.11 14.02 -9.75
C ARG A 263 -21.06 14.97 -9.20
N VAL A 264 -19.79 14.58 -9.21
CA VAL A 264 -18.67 15.32 -8.57
C VAL A 264 -17.81 16.06 -9.61
N SER A 265 -17.09 17.09 -9.18
CA SER A 265 -15.96 17.70 -9.90
C SER A 265 -14.94 18.25 -8.89
N CYS A 266 -13.64 18.01 -9.13
CA CYS A 266 -12.51 18.62 -8.42
C CYS A 266 -11.54 19.18 -9.47
N PRO A 267 -11.40 20.51 -9.64
CA PRO A 267 -10.57 21.08 -10.70
C PRO A 267 -9.09 20.72 -10.56
N ASP A 268 -8.61 20.54 -9.32
CA ASP A 268 -7.23 20.12 -9.05
C ASP A 268 -6.92 18.76 -9.71
N ALA A 269 -7.83 17.79 -9.55
CA ALA A 269 -7.74 16.46 -10.16
C ALA A 269 -7.88 16.52 -11.69
N GLU A 270 -8.80 17.34 -12.18
CA GLU A 270 -9.10 17.50 -13.60
C GLU A 270 -7.96 18.16 -14.38
N MET A 271 -7.23 19.07 -13.73
CA MET A 271 -6.06 19.74 -14.26
C MET A 271 -4.82 18.83 -14.25
N GLU A 272 -4.68 17.93 -13.27
CA GLU A 272 -3.60 16.93 -13.25
C GLU A 272 -3.84 15.77 -14.24
N TRP A 273 -5.07 15.63 -14.76
CA TRP A 273 -5.45 14.59 -15.74
C TRP A 273 -5.94 15.17 -17.07
N GLU A 274 -5.02 15.67 -17.90
CA GLU A 274 -5.26 16.20 -19.25
C GLU A 274 -5.84 15.18 -20.28
N GLN A 275 -6.24 13.98 -19.85
CA GLN A 275 -6.79 12.94 -20.71
C GLN A 275 -8.25 13.22 -21.08
N LYS A 276 -8.54 13.24 -22.39
CA LYS A 276 -9.83 13.67 -22.99
C LYS A 276 -11.09 12.94 -22.51
N THR A 277 -10.97 11.81 -21.82
CA THR A 277 -12.09 10.99 -21.35
C THR A 277 -11.81 10.43 -19.95
N ILE A 278 -11.73 11.30 -18.95
CA ILE A 278 -11.75 10.86 -17.55
C ILE A 278 -13.11 10.19 -17.28
N PRO A 279 -13.16 8.92 -16.85
CA PRO A 279 -14.43 8.25 -16.55
C PRO A 279 -15.10 8.86 -15.32
N GLU A 280 -16.41 8.62 -15.20
CA GLU A 280 -17.33 9.43 -14.40
C GLU A 280 -16.90 9.67 -12.95
N PHE A 281 -17.10 10.92 -12.53
CA PHE A 281 -16.96 11.32 -11.14
C PHE A 281 -18.30 11.25 -10.42
N TYR A 282 -18.44 10.25 -9.57
CA TYR A 282 -19.62 10.07 -8.74
C TYR A 282 -19.25 9.86 -7.27
N LEU A 283 -20.19 10.19 -6.38
CA LEU A 283 -20.16 9.91 -4.95
C LEU A 283 -21.53 9.35 -4.56
N ALA A 284 -21.59 8.05 -4.26
CA ALA A 284 -22.82 7.33 -3.95
C ALA A 284 -22.83 6.91 -2.48
N PHE A 285 -23.73 7.52 -1.69
CA PHE A 285 -23.83 7.25 -0.25
C PHE A 285 -24.77 6.08 0.06
N SER A 286 -24.38 5.25 1.03
CA SER A 286 -25.26 4.34 1.78
C SER A 286 -25.11 4.62 3.28
N ALA A 287 -26.18 4.43 4.06
CA ALA A 287 -26.21 4.87 5.46
C ALA A 287 -27.15 4.03 6.34
N THR A 288 -26.71 3.81 7.57
CA THR A 288 -27.53 3.28 8.68
C THR A 288 -27.87 4.39 9.67
N GLU A 289 -28.39 4.02 10.84
CA GLU A 289 -28.70 4.95 11.94
C GLU A 289 -27.43 5.67 12.44
N ASP A 290 -26.32 4.96 12.59
CA ASP A 290 -25.05 5.51 13.11
C ASP A 290 -24.01 5.82 12.01
N GLU A 291 -23.89 4.97 10.99
CA GLU A 291 -22.80 5.06 10.00
C GLU A 291 -23.24 5.66 8.66
N TRP A 292 -22.35 6.42 8.04
CA TRP A 292 -22.50 6.95 6.68
C TRP A 292 -21.26 6.64 5.86
N TRP A 293 -21.44 5.84 4.82
CA TRP A 293 -20.40 5.38 3.90
C TRP A 293 -20.68 5.93 2.51
N SER A 294 -19.65 6.08 1.68
CA SER A 294 -19.83 6.47 0.29
C SER A 294 -18.76 5.88 -0.61
N ARG A 295 -19.16 5.30 -1.75
CA ARG A 295 -18.23 4.91 -2.81
C ARG A 295 -18.01 6.11 -3.72
N PHE A 296 -16.75 6.40 -4.02
CA PHE A 296 -16.37 7.45 -4.94
C PHE A 296 -15.50 6.91 -6.07
N LYS A 297 -15.65 7.53 -7.24
CA LYS A 297 -14.74 7.34 -8.36
C LYS A 297 -14.22 8.69 -8.82
N TRP A 298 -12.91 8.81 -8.92
CA TRP A 298 -12.23 9.94 -9.52
C TRP A 298 -11.29 9.40 -10.61
N GLY A 299 -11.89 9.15 -11.78
CA GLY A 299 -11.15 8.74 -12.98
C GLY A 299 -10.49 7.37 -12.80
N ALA A 300 -9.18 7.39 -12.59
CA ALA A 300 -8.39 6.20 -12.31
C ALA A 300 -8.44 5.76 -10.83
N PHE A 301 -8.81 6.63 -9.90
CA PHE A 301 -9.01 6.26 -8.50
C PHE A 301 -10.44 5.78 -8.27
N GLU A 302 -10.60 4.65 -7.59
CA GLU A 302 -11.90 4.19 -7.09
C GLU A 302 -11.74 3.78 -5.63
N GLY A 303 -12.68 4.20 -4.78
CA GLY A 303 -12.48 4.17 -3.35
C GLY A 303 -13.75 4.32 -2.52
N ILE A 304 -13.55 4.25 -1.21
CA ILE A 304 -14.58 4.35 -0.18
C ILE A 304 -14.20 5.48 0.77
N LEU A 305 -15.19 6.25 1.21
CA LEU A 305 -15.05 7.17 2.33
C LEU A 305 -16.11 6.92 3.40
N ILE A 306 -15.75 7.21 4.64
CA ILE A 306 -16.58 7.02 5.84
C ILE A 306 -16.67 8.36 6.57
N LEU A 307 -17.89 8.87 6.74
CA LEU A 307 -18.14 10.06 7.54
C LEU A 307 -18.06 9.69 9.02
N GLN A 308 -17.22 10.40 9.78
CA GLN A 308 -17.01 10.13 11.21
C GLN A 308 -18.24 10.48 12.07
N ARG A 309 -19.23 11.19 11.50
CA ARG A 309 -20.49 11.61 12.15
C ARG A 309 -21.60 11.74 11.10
N GLN A 310 -22.81 11.28 11.42
CA GLN A 310 -23.99 11.50 10.59
C GLN A 310 -24.34 13.01 10.47
N PRO A 311 -24.57 13.54 9.24
CA PRO A 311 -25.01 14.92 9.03
C PRO A 311 -26.51 15.08 9.35
N LYS A 312 -26.85 15.42 10.60
CA LYS A 312 -28.25 15.56 11.05
C LYS A 312 -29.03 16.73 10.42
N ARG A 313 -28.34 17.71 9.82
CA ARG A 313 -28.88 18.89 9.12
C ARG A 313 -27.88 19.36 8.05
N VAL A 314 -28.37 20.05 7.01
CA VAL A 314 -27.55 20.89 6.11
C VAL A 314 -26.64 21.82 6.93
N ASN A 315 -25.35 21.90 6.61
CA ASN A 315 -24.38 22.73 7.32
C ASN A 315 -23.26 23.24 6.39
N LYS A 316 -23.27 24.56 6.18
CA LYS A 316 -22.31 25.29 5.33
C LYS A 316 -20.99 25.66 6.04
N ALA A 317 -21.01 25.73 7.37
CA ALA A 317 -19.92 26.31 8.17
C ALA A 317 -19.07 25.25 8.87
N ILE A 318 -19.67 24.15 9.33
CA ILE A 318 -18.96 23.06 10.00
C ILE A 318 -18.90 21.86 9.05
N GLY A 319 -17.72 21.64 8.45
CA GLY A 319 -17.46 20.46 7.63
C GLY A 319 -17.46 19.20 8.49
N VAL A 320 -18.18 18.18 8.04
CA VAL A 320 -18.17 16.84 8.65
C VAL A 320 -16.88 16.13 8.24
N PRO A 321 -16.02 15.71 9.19
CA PRO A 321 -14.79 15.01 8.85
C PRO A 321 -15.09 13.59 8.34
N PHE A 322 -14.34 13.16 7.33
CA PHE A 322 -14.34 11.79 6.82
C PHE A 322 -12.92 11.21 6.74
N LYS A 323 -12.83 9.88 6.74
CA LYS A 323 -11.65 9.14 6.29
C LYS A 323 -11.92 8.54 4.92
N TRP A 324 -10.90 8.35 4.09
CA TRP A 324 -11.02 7.76 2.76
C TRP A 324 -9.90 6.75 2.49
N ARG A 325 -10.18 5.78 1.61
CA ARG A 325 -9.24 4.82 1.00
C ARG A 325 -9.59 4.68 -0.47
N ALA A 326 -8.60 4.60 -1.35
CA ALA A 326 -8.82 4.40 -2.78
C ALA A 326 -7.67 3.63 -3.42
N ASN A 327 -8.00 2.82 -4.42
CA ASN A 327 -7.05 2.04 -5.20
C ASN A 327 -6.89 2.70 -6.57
N TYR A 328 -5.66 2.82 -7.06
CA TYR A 328 -5.37 3.36 -8.38
C TYR A 328 -5.47 2.29 -9.47
N ALA A 329 -6.45 2.39 -10.36
CA ALA A 329 -6.80 1.35 -11.36
C ALA A 329 -5.69 0.97 -12.35
N PHE A 330 -4.60 1.73 -12.44
CA PHE A 330 -3.45 1.46 -13.31
C PHE A 330 -2.19 1.01 -12.54
N GLY A 331 -2.28 0.71 -11.24
CA GLY A 331 -1.14 0.26 -10.44
C GLY A 331 -1.54 -0.51 -9.17
N ASN A 332 -0.55 -0.74 -8.31
CA ASN A 332 -0.74 -1.19 -6.93
C ASN A 332 -0.52 0.01 -5.96
N GLU A 333 -0.95 1.20 -6.37
CA GLU A 333 -0.86 2.42 -5.57
C GLU A 333 -2.20 2.63 -4.87
N ASP A 334 -2.27 2.15 -3.63
CA ASP A 334 -3.39 2.34 -2.74
C ASP A 334 -3.12 3.55 -1.84
N GLY A 335 -4.06 4.50 -1.80
CA GLY A 335 -3.96 5.72 -1.00
C GLY A 335 -4.99 5.74 0.14
N ASP A 336 -4.61 6.31 1.27
CA ASP A 336 -5.51 6.56 2.39
C ASP A 336 -5.32 7.97 2.99
N GLY A 337 -6.38 8.50 3.60
CA GLY A 337 -6.33 9.85 4.16
C GLY A 337 -7.62 10.32 4.82
N GLU A 338 -7.71 11.64 5.00
CA GLU A 338 -8.83 12.31 5.64
C GLU A 338 -9.34 13.48 4.78
N GLY A 339 -10.50 14.03 5.14
CA GLY A 339 -11.06 15.20 4.49
C GLY A 339 -12.24 15.78 5.27
N LYS A 340 -12.88 16.81 4.73
CA LYS A 340 -14.13 17.37 5.26
C LYS A 340 -15.16 17.58 4.16
N ILE A 341 -16.42 17.26 4.43
CA ILE A 341 -17.54 17.52 3.53
C ILE A 341 -18.50 18.54 4.15
N PHE A 342 -18.97 19.48 3.35
CA PHE A 342 -19.91 20.54 3.70
C PHE A 342 -21.19 20.30 2.90
N PHE A 343 -22.33 20.34 3.60
CA PHE A 343 -23.64 20.17 2.97
C PHE A 343 -24.24 21.57 2.79
N ASP A 344 -24.23 22.09 1.56
CA ASP A 344 -24.74 23.43 1.26
C ASP A 344 -26.27 23.45 1.09
N SER A 345 -26.83 22.33 0.65
CA SER A 345 -28.27 22.08 0.53
C SER A 345 -28.53 20.57 0.65
N ALA A 346 -29.78 20.12 0.47
CA ALA A 346 -30.10 18.69 0.35
C ALA A 346 -29.56 18.06 -0.95
N SER A 347 -29.30 18.88 -1.99
CA SER A 347 -28.85 18.44 -3.32
C SER A 347 -27.41 18.84 -3.66
N THR A 348 -26.76 19.70 -2.89
CA THR A 348 -25.43 20.25 -3.20
C THR A 348 -24.48 20.08 -2.03
N ILE A 349 -23.30 19.54 -2.33
CA ILE A 349 -22.20 19.33 -1.38
C ILE A 349 -20.91 19.94 -1.92
N ARG A 350 -20.01 20.31 -1.01
CA ARG A 350 -18.61 20.65 -1.28
C ARG A 350 -17.71 19.87 -0.33
N GLY A 351 -16.42 19.80 -0.61
CA GLY A 351 -15.47 19.30 0.37
C GLY A 351 -14.02 19.44 -0.05
N GLU A 352 -13.17 18.96 0.84
CA GLU A 352 -11.73 18.95 0.74
C GLU A 352 -11.24 17.52 1.01
N PHE A 353 -10.39 16.99 0.14
CA PHE A 353 -9.65 15.73 0.37
C PHE A 353 -8.20 16.08 0.68
N HIS A 354 -7.71 15.68 1.84
CA HIS A 354 -6.29 15.78 2.21
C HIS A 354 -5.54 14.53 1.76
N ASN A 355 -4.26 14.69 1.43
CA ASN A 355 -3.33 13.66 0.96
C ASN A 355 -3.70 12.96 -0.36
N PHE A 356 -4.80 13.35 -1.02
CA PHE A 356 -5.27 12.71 -2.26
C PHE A 356 -4.39 13.05 -3.47
N PHE A 357 -3.94 14.31 -3.59
CA PHE A 357 -2.86 14.71 -4.51
C PHE A 357 -1.80 15.53 -3.80
N ARG A 358 -0.68 14.88 -3.49
CA ARG A 358 0.52 15.52 -2.91
C ARG A 358 0.16 16.18 -1.56
N GLU A 359 0.86 17.25 -1.17
CA GLU A 359 0.65 17.97 0.09
C GLU A 359 -0.57 18.93 0.09
N LYS A 360 -1.35 19.01 -0.99
CA LYS A 360 -2.44 20.00 -1.15
C LYS A 360 -3.83 19.37 -1.06
N PRO A 361 -4.83 20.06 -0.45
CA PRO A 361 -6.21 19.61 -0.50
C PRO A 361 -6.80 19.70 -1.93
N CYS A 362 -7.43 18.63 -2.43
CA CYS A 362 -8.29 18.67 -3.63
C CYS A 362 -9.64 19.27 -3.21
N HIS A 363 -10.06 20.38 -3.82
CA HIS A 363 -11.35 21.02 -3.51
C HIS A 363 -12.44 20.57 -4.48
N PHE A 364 -13.46 19.89 -3.96
CA PHE A 364 -14.54 19.35 -4.78
C PHE A 364 -15.90 20.00 -4.50
N ARG A 365 -16.76 19.93 -5.51
CA ARG A 365 -18.20 20.20 -5.41
C ARG A 365 -18.94 19.05 -6.08
N ALA A 366 -20.12 18.72 -5.57
CA ALA A 366 -20.98 17.73 -6.21
C ALA A 366 -22.47 18.08 -6.09
N GLU A 367 -23.24 17.59 -7.05
CA GLU A 367 -24.67 17.85 -7.18
C GLU A 367 -25.45 16.55 -7.37
N ALA A 368 -26.60 16.44 -6.69
CA ALA A 368 -27.45 15.27 -6.71
C ALA A 368 -28.02 14.99 -8.12
N ILE A 369 -27.90 13.74 -8.58
CA ILE A 369 -28.49 13.32 -9.85
C ILE A 369 -30.01 13.21 -9.66
N GLN A 370 -30.75 14.18 -10.19
CA GLN A 370 -32.20 14.30 -9.97
C GLN A 370 -33.02 13.16 -10.61
N SER A 371 -32.54 12.62 -11.73
CA SER A 371 -33.25 11.67 -12.60
C SER A 371 -32.70 10.25 -12.52
N ALA A 372 -32.29 9.79 -11.34
CA ALA A 372 -31.92 8.39 -11.15
C ALA A 372 -33.16 7.50 -11.32
N PRO A 373 -33.16 6.51 -12.22
CA PRO A 373 -34.13 5.42 -12.17
C PRO A 373 -34.08 4.78 -10.78
N GLN A 374 -35.21 4.28 -10.28
CA GLN A 374 -35.14 3.41 -9.10
C GLN A 374 -34.21 2.23 -9.43
N PRO A 375 -33.32 1.84 -8.51
CA PRO A 375 -32.44 0.70 -8.76
C PRO A 375 -33.34 -0.53 -8.93
N PRO A 376 -33.07 -1.43 -9.88
CA PRO A 376 -33.80 -2.68 -9.96
C PRO A 376 -33.67 -3.38 -8.62
N GLN A 377 -34.77 -3.90 -8.05
CA GLN A 377 -34.72 -4.58 -6.75
C GLN A 377 -33.88 -5.86 -6.88
N ILE A 378 -32.60 -5.76 -6.51
CA ILE A 378 -31.65 -6.88 -6.53
C ILE A 378 -32.07 -7.85 -5.43
N SER A 379 -32.69 -8.95 -5.82
CA SER A 379 -33.11 -9.99 -4.90
C SER A 379 -31.88 -10.71 -4.33
N GLN A 380 -31.74 -10.65 -3.00
CA GLN A 380 -30.83 -11.49 -2.20
C GLN A 380 -29.32 -11.31 -2.46
N GLY A 381 -28.88 -10.10 -2.81
CA GLY A 381 -27.48 -9.70 -2.64
C GLY A 381 -27.15 -9.32 -1.19
N THR A 382 -25.86 -9.36 -0.83
CA THR A 382 -25.34 -8.67 0.37
C THR A 382 -25.65 -7.16 0.25
N PRO A 383 -26.09 -6.46 1.32
CA PRO A 383 -26.30 -5.01 1.26
C PRO A 383 -25.06 -4.26 0.77
N VAL A 384 -25.21 -3.20 -0.02
CA VAL A 384 -24.06 -2.47 -0.59
C VAL A 384 -23.17 -1.92 0.53
N LEU A 385 -23.77 -1.49 1.65
CA LEU A 385 -23.06 -1.10 2.86
C LEU A 385 -22.12 -2.18 3.42
N ASP A 386 -22.56 -3.45 3.48
CA ASP A 386 -21.73 -4.55 3.99
C ASP A 386 -20.63 -4.95 3.02
N GLN A 387 -20.92 -4.91 1.72
CA GLN A 387 -19.91 -5.05 0.67
C GLN A 387 -18.82 -3.96 0.79
N MET A 388 -19.20 -2.71 1.10
CA MET A 388 -18.26 -1.61 1.35
C MET A 388 -17.45 -1.77 2.65
N ARG A 389 -18.06 -2.29 3.73
CA ARG A 389 -17.33 -2.66 4.96
C ARG A 389 -16.25 -3.71 4.69
N ILE A 390 -16.60 -4.75 3.92
CA ILE A 390 -15.69 -5.83 3.52
C ILE A 390 -14.53 -5.26 2.67
N GLU A 391 -14.82 -4.50 1.61
CA GLU A 391 -13.79 -3.89 0.76
C GLU A 391 -12.86 -2.95 1.55
N TRP A 392 -13.40 -2.07 2.40
CA TRP A 392 -12.61 -1.17 3.23
C TRP A 392 -11.67 -1.95 4.17
N SER A 393 -12.11 -3.10 4.71
CA SER A 393 -11.26 -3.95 5.55
C SER A 393 -10.11 -4.62 4.77
N GLN A 394 -10.26 -4.77 3.44
CA GLN A 394 -9.26 -5.34 2.53
C GLN A 394 -8.34 -4.28 1.91
N MET A 395 -8.78 -3.02 1.81
CA MET A 395 -7.94 -1.90 1.41
C MET A 395 -6.81 -1.67 2.45
N PRO A 396 -5.53 -1.63 2.03
CA PRO A 396 -4.42 -1.50 2.96
C PRO A 396 -4.42 -0.13 3.66
N THR A 397 -3.73 -0.06 4.80
CA THR A 397 -3.79 1.08 5.74
C THR A 397 -2.50 1.90 5.72
N THR A 398 -1.83 1.97 4.58
CA THR A 398 -0.41 2.32 4.51
C THR A 398 -0.04 3.18 3.29
N MET A 399 -0.39 4.46 3.32
CA MET A 399 0.58 5.48 2.88
C MET A 399 1.84 5.44 3.76
N HIS A 400 2.71 4.45 3.54
CA HIS A 400 4.08 4.48 4.04
C HIS A 400 4.87 5.53 3.28
N ASP A 401 5.25 6.61 3.98
CA ASP A 401 6.18 7.68 3.57
C ASP A 401 6.66 7.58 2.11
N ALA A 402 5.84 8.06 1.17
CA ALA A 402 6.20 8.10 -0.24
C ALA A 402 7.57 8.79 -0.35
N PRO A 403 8.65 8.07 -0.72
CA PRO A 403 9.98 8.40 -0.25
C PRO A 403 10.38 9.76 -0.81
N THR A 404 10.33 10.77 0.06
CA THR A 404 10.45 12.17 -0.36
C THR A 404 11.70 12.30 -1.21
N LYS A 405 11.51 12.61 -2.50
CA LYS A 405 12.62 12.87 -3.42
C LYS A 405 13.29 14.14 -2.92
N LYS A 406 14.22 13.96 -1.98
CA LYS A 406 15.21 14.95 -1.55
C LYS A 406 16.04 15.24 -2.78
N SER A 407 15.50 16.14 -3.60
CA SER A 407 16.14 16.67 -4.80
C SER A 407 17.55 17.03 -4.39
N ALA A 408 18.53 16.34 -4.96
CA ALA A 408 19.91 16.44 -4.54
C ALA A 408 20.33 17.88 -4.79
N ARG A 409 20.32 18.71 -3.72
CA ARG A 409 20.59 20.14 -3.79
C ARG A 409 22.06 20.29 -4.14
N VAL A 410 22.34 20.28 -5.45
CA VAL A 410 23.68 20.44 -6.01
C VAL A 410 24.29 21.65 -5.36
N LYS A 411 25.28 21.39 -4.50
CA LYS A 411 25.97 22.40 -3.72
C LYS A 411 26.89 23.14 -4.68
N LYS A 412 26.32 24.05 -5.47
CA LYS A 412 27.03 24.83 -6.48
C LYS A 412 28.10 25.65 -5.77
N GLU A 413 29.33 25.19 -5.89
CA GLU A 413 30.45 25.69 -5.12
C GLU A 413 30.91 27.01 -5.73
N ASN A 414 30.62 28.12 -5.04
CA ASN A 414 31.01 29.46 -5.48
C ASN A 414 32.52 29.63 -5.34
N ASN A 415 33.27 29.21 -6.36
CA ASN A 415 34.69 29.52 -6.50
C ASN A 415 34.88 31.00 -6.91
N SER A 416 34.74 31.90 -5.94
CA SER A 416 34.96 33.34 -6.13
C SER A 416 36.46 33.65 -6.22
N GLN A 417 36.99 33.69 -7.43
CA GLN A 417 38.36 34.13 -7.69
C GLN A 417 38.55 35.58 -7.24
N THR A 418 39.42 35.80 -6.26
CA THR A 418 39.88 37.14 -5.85
C THR A 418 40.90 37.66 -6.86
N LEU A 419 40.47 38.50 -7.79
CA LEU A 419 41.37 39.26 -8.67
C LEU A 419 42.16 40.27 -7.84
N SER A 420 43.49 40.11 -7.80
CA SER A 420 44.40 41.04 -7.14
C SER A 420 44.68 42.26 -8.02
N SER A 421 44.25 43.44 -7.60
CA SER A 421 44.69 44.71 -8.21
C SER A 421 46.17 44.97 -7.91
N PRO A 422 46.97 45.46 -8.88
CA PRO A 422 48.37 45.83 -8.64
C PRO A 422 48.47 47.17 -7.88
N PRO A 423 49.51 47.38 -7.06
CA PRO A 423 49.72 48.64 -6.36
C PRO A 423 50.25 49.74 -7.31
N LEU A 424 49.68 50.93 -7.19
CA LEU A 424 50.21 52.14 -7.85
C LEU A 424 51.56 52.52 -7.24
N ARG A 425 52.55 52.83 -8.09
CA ARG A 425 53.81 53.45 -7.65
C ARG A 425 53.62 54.97 -7.57
N ASN A 426 53.90 55.55 -6.41
CA ASN A 426 54.13 56.98 -6.31
C ASN A 426 55.48 57.33 -6.94
N LEU A 427 55.53 58.44 -7.69
CA LEU A 427 56.76 59.07 -8.17
C LEU A 427 56.82 60.49 -7.60
N THR A 428 57.94 60.84 -6.98
CA THR A 428 58.19 62.17 -6.41
C THR A 428 59.67 62.53 -6.49
N SER A 429 60.01 63.60 -7.23
CA SER A 429 61.33 64.27 -7.28
C SER A 429 62.50 63.38 -7.74
N THR A 430 63.31 63.77 -8.73
CA THR A 430 63.94 65.09 -8.93
C THR A 430 63.51 65.79 -10.20
#